data_AF-A0A8T5KWN0-F1
#
_entry.id   AF-A0A8T5KWN0-F1
#
_cell.length_a   1.000
_cell.length_b   1.000
_cell.length_c   1.000
_cell.angle_alpha   90.00
_cell.angle_beta   90.00
_cell.angle_gamma   90.00
#
_symmetry.space_group_name_H-M   'P 1'
#
loop_
_entity.id
_entity.type
_entity.pdbx_description
1 polymer ?
#
loop_
_entity_poly.entity_id
_entity_poly.type
_entity_poly.pdbx_seq_one_letter_code
_entity_poly.pdbx_strand_id
1 'polypeptide(L)'
;MINSKRGYEFSFSWLFAIFIGAVVIFFAIYAASQIVKTKQFEQESIRAKRIGILLTPLETELEQGKFGTLFIPNDDETMLFANCSPPTSSNPFGSQYISTSIKPTFGGEWEPAESQGVQSTFHNKYLFTSHQNITGKEEFYVFSKPFNLPFKIADLTIVWSDQEKYCFDLAGAVPEIREELKELNMTNIFIKGVSVCPEGSINVCFQGSCPIRVHSTPGKGVVEKPSGKNYYIEAIGDDKFALLYAAIFSDPAVYNCQVKRLMAHASELATIYTGKSETISSESPTGCSRPLQDKLRDYKLSAKEIIKDSENPKSIQDENIHSKAQEVENANPPRCRIF
;
A
#
# COMPACT_ATOMS: atom_id res chain seq x y z
N MET A 1 -36.04 -52.66 66.38
CA MET A 1 -35.28 -52.66 65.11
C MET A 1 -35.98 -51.73 64.13
N ILE A 2 -35.42 -50.55 63.85
CA ILE A 2 -35.88 -49.65 62.80
C ILE A 2 -34.64 -49.33 61.95
N ASN A 3 -34.60 -49.90 60.75
CA ASN A 3 -33.51 -49.71 59.79
C ASN A 3 -33.66 -48.36 59.09
N SER A 4 -32.75 -47.43 59.40
CA SER A 4 -32.59 -46.16 58.69
C SER A 4 -31.90 -46.40 57.33
N LYS A 5 -32.67 -46.36 56.24
CA LYS A 5 -32.19 -46.41 54.84
C LYS A 5 -32.35 -45.07 54.10
N ARG A 6 -32.34 -43.93 54.81
CA ARG A 6 -32.59 -42.60 54.20
C ARG A 6 -31.35 -41.73 53.94
N GLY A 7 -30.15 -42.21 54.28
CA GLY A 7 -28.91 -41.42 54.13
C GLY A 7 -28.25 -41.44 52.75
N TYR A 8 -28.53 -42.45 51.91
CA TYR A 8 -27.83 -42.65 50.63
C TYR A 8 -28.46 -41.90 49.44
N GLU A 9 -29.73 -41.50 49.52
CA GLU A 9 -30.42 -40.81 48.41
C GLU A 9 -30.09 -39.30 48.34
N PHE A 10 -29.66 -38.68 49.44
CA PHE A 10 -29.28 -37.26 49.45
C PHE A 10 -27.91 -36.98 48.81
N SER A 11 -27.01 -37.96 48.79
CA SER A 11 -25.66 -37.81 48.24
C SER A 11 -25.63 -37.83 46.71
N PHE A 12 -26.56 -38.55 46.07
CA PHE A 12 -26.56 -38.70 44.61
C PHE A 12 -27.06 -37.43 43.90
N SER A 13 -28.15 -36.84 44.39
CA SER A 13 -28.71 -35.60 43.81
C SER A 13 -27.74 -34.42 43.86
N TRP A 14 -26.95 -34.31 44.93
CA TRP A 14 -25.95 -33.25 45.07
C TRP A 14 -24.76 -33.46 44.12
N LEU A 15 -24.28 -34.70 43.98
CA LEU A 15 -23.19 -35.04 43.05
C LEU A 15 -23.62 -34.87 41.58
N PHE A 16 -24.86 -35.23 41.26
CA PHE A 16 -25.45 -35.00 39.93
C PHE A 16 -25.64 -33.51 39.63
N ALA A 17 -26.10 -32.71 40.60
CA ALA A 17 -26.23 -31.26 40.44
C ALA A 17 -24.89 -30.57 40.19
N ILE A 18 -23.82 -30.99 40.87
CA ILE A 18 -22.46 -30.49 40.62
C ILE A 18 -22.00 -30.86 39.21
N PHE A 19 -22.22 -32.10 38.79
CA PHE A 19 -21.83 -32.56 37.45
C PHE A 19 -22.57 -31.80 36.34
N ILE A 20 -23.89 -31.65 36.45
CA ILE A 20 -24.67 -30.84 35.49
C ILE A 20 -24.22 -29.38 35.54
N GLY A 21 -23.98 -28.83 36.73
CA GLY A 21 -23.47 -27.46 36.87
C GLY A 21 -22.16 -27.24 36.13
N ALA A 22 -21.21 -28.18 36.26
CA ALA A 22 -19.94 -28.14 35.53
C ALA A 22 -20.14 -28.24 34.02
N VAL A 23 -21.04 -29.10 33.54
CA VAL A 23 -21.35 -29.25 32.10
C VAL A 23 -22.00 -27.97 31.53
N VAL A 24 -22.94 -27.35 32.26
CA VAL A 24 -23.57 -26.09 31.83
C VAL A 24 -22.55 -24.95 31.79
N ILE A 25 -21.66 -24.85 32.80
CA ILE A 25 -20.58 -23.85 32.81
C ILE A 25 -19.63 -24.08 31.63
N PHE A 26 -19.25 -25.33 31.36
CA PHE A 26 -18.41 -25.67 30.21
C PHE A 26 -19.06 -25.25 28.89
N PHE A 27 -20.34 -25.56 28.69
CA PHE A 27 -21.06 -25.13 27.48
C PHE A 27 -21.22 -23.62 27.39
N ALA A 28 -21.44 -22.92 28.51
CA ALA A 28 -21.51 -21.47 28.53
C ALA A 28 -20.18 -20.83 28.14
N ILE A 29 -19.05 -21.33 28.67
CA ILE A 29 -17.70 -20.89 28.29
C ILE A 29 -17.43 -21.18 26.80
N TYR A 30 -17.78 -22.38 26.33
CA TYR A 30 -17.63 -22.76 24.93
C TYR A 30 -18.45 -21.84 24.00
N ALA A 31 -19.73 -21.64 24.30
CA ALA A 31 -20.61 -20.76 23.52
C ALA A 31 -20.12 -19.31 23.54
N ALA A 32 -19.71 -18.79 24.70
CA ALA A 32 -19.14 -17.45 24.83
C ALA A 32 -17.86 -17.31 23.98
N SER A 33 -16.96 -18.29 24.03
CA SER A 33 -15.72 -18.27 23.24
C SER A 33 -15.96 -18.24 21.73
N GLN A 34 -16.99 -18.95 21.24
CA GLN A 34 -17.37 -18.94 19.82
C GLN A 34 -17.97 -17.59 19.39
N ILE A 35 -18.83 -17.00 20.22
CA ILE A 35 -19.44 -15.68 19.92
C ILE A 35 -18.37 -14.59 19.87
N VAL A 36 -17.38 -14.63 20.76
CA VAL A 36 -16.27 -13.67 20.78
C VAL A 36 -15.47 -13.74 19.48
N LYS A 37 -15.10 -14.93 19.02
CA LYS A 37 -14.37 -15.12 17.74
C LYS A 37 -15.14 -14.58 16.54
N THR A 38 -16.44 -14.88 16.45
CA THR A 38 -17.27 -14.39 15.34
C THR A 38 -17.36 -12.86 15.32
N LYS A 39 -17.50 -12.22 16.49
CA LYS A 39 -17.54 -10.75 16.60
C LYS A 39 -16.21 -10.11 16.23
N GLN A 40 -15.08 -10.70 16.62
CA GLN A 40 -13.76 -10.22 16.23
C GLN A 40 -13.58 -10.28 14.71
N PHE A 41 -13.90 -11.42 14.09
CA PHE A 41 -13.83 -11.60 12.64
C PHE A 41 -14.69 -10.57 11.87
N GLU A 42 -15.92 -10.31 12.33
CA GLU A 42 -16.79 -9.29 11.74
C GLU A 42 -16.20 -7.88 11.88
N GLN A 43 -15.68 -7.53 13.06
CA GLN A 43 -15.07 -6.23 13.31
C GLN A 43 -13.81 -6.00 12.47
N GLU A 44 -12.93 -7.00 12.36
CA GLU A 44 -11.73 -6.93 11.52
C GLU A 44 -12.09 -6.76 10.04
N SER A 45 -13.10 -7.48 9.55
CA SER A 45 -13.59 -7.35 8.17
C SER A 45 -14.15 -5.95 7.89
N ILE A 46 -14.94 -5.40 8.82
CA ILE A 46 -15.49 -4.05 8.72
C ILE A 46 -14.35 -3.01 8.75
N ARG A 47 -13.33 -3.20 9.60
CA ARG A 47 -12.17 -2.30 9.68
C ARG A 47 -11.33 -2.33 8.40
N ALA A 48 -10.97 -3.50 7.89
CA ALA A 48 -10.24 -3.64 6.63
C ALA A 48 -10.98 -2.95 5.47
N LYS A 49 -12.31 -3.14 5.39
CA LYS A 49 -13.15 -2.46 4.40
C LYS A 49 -13.20 -0.96 4.62
N ARG A 50 -13.28 -0.49 5.87
CA ARG A 50 -13.24 0.95 6.19
C ARG A 50 -11.91 1.58 5.81
N ILE A 51 -10.78 0.94 6.11
CA ILE A 51 -9.46 1.41 5.67
C ILE A 51 -9.44 1.51 4.15
N GLY A 52 -9.84 0.45 3.44
CA GLY A 52 -9.93 0.47 1.98
C GLY A 52 -10.82 1.59 1.44
N ILE A 53 -11.95 1.87 2.09
CA ILE A 53 -12.86 2.98 1.73
C ILE A 53 -12.22 4.34 2.05
N LEU A 54 -11.56 4.51 3.20
CA LEU A 54 -10.91 5.76 3.59
C LEU A 54 -9.75 6.13 2.65
N LEU A 55 -9.11 5.13 2.06
CA LEU A 55 -8.13 5.34 1.00
C LEU A 55 -8.77 5.85 -0.30
N THR A 56 -10.06 5.64 -0.54
CA THR A 56 -10.71 6.05 -1.81
C THR A 56 -10.89 7.57 -1.97
N PRO A 57 -11.40 8.32 -0.98
CA PRO A 57 -11.41 9.79 -1.04
C PRO A 57 -10.03 10.43 -1.12
N LEU A 58 -9.00 9.74 -0.60
CA LEU A 58 -7.60 10.15 -0.74
C LEU A 58 -7.03 9.84 -2.14
N GLU A 59 -7.76 9.11 -2.99
CA GLU A 59 -7.39 8.81 -4.38
C GLU A 59 -8.21 9.68 -5.36
N THR A 60 -9.50 9.93 -5.08
CA THR A 60 -10.35 10.75 -5.96
C THR A 60 -10.05 12.25 -5.81
N GLU A 61 -9.84 12.97 -6.92
CA GLU A 61 -9.60 14.42 -6.98
C GLU A 61 -8.22 14.90 -6.46
N LEU A 62 -7.20 14.05 -6.53
CA LEU A 62 -5.82 14.50 -6.37
C LEU A 62 -5.25 14.99 -7.71
N GLU A 63 -5.17 16.32 -7.83
CA GLU A 63 -4.26 17.00 -8.77
C GLU A 63 -2.86 17.21 -8.14
N GLN A 64 -2.76 17.08 -6.81
CA GLN A 64 -1.55 17.26 -6.02
C GLN A 64 -1.51 16.25 -4.87
N GLY A 65 -0.31 15.95 -4.37
CA GLY A 65 -0.12 15.09 -3.20
C GLY A 65 -0.91 15.53 -1.96
N LYS A 66 -1.58 14.60 -1.28
CA LYS A 66 -2.32 14.85 -0.03
C LYS A 66 -1.91 13.88 1.06
N PHE A 67 -1.96 14.40 2.28
CA PHE A 67 -1.63 13.67 3.50
C PHE A 67 -2.89 13.45 4.33
N GLY A 68 -2.91 12.31 5.02
CA GLY A 68 -3.93 12.00 6.00
C GLY A 68 -3.37 11.10 7.09
N THR A 69 -4.01 11.12 8.25
CA THR A 69 -3.78 10.14 9.31
C THR A 69 -5.00 9.23 9.39
N LEU A 70 -4.74 7.93 9.51
CA LEU A 70 -5.75 6.93 9.79
C LEU A 70 -5.68 6.58 11.27
N PHE A 71 -6.59 7.16 12.05
CA PHE A 71 -6.70 6.85 13.47
C PHE A 71 -7.23 5.43 13.68
N ILE A 72 -6.55 4.69 14.55
CA ILE A 72 -6.96 3.36 14.97
C ILE A 72 -7.93 3.51 16.14
N PRO A 73 -9.20 3.08 16.02
CA PRO A 73 -10.15 3.19 17.12
C PRO A 73 -9.75 2.27 18.30
N ASN A 74 -9.90 2.80 19.52
CA ASN A 74 -9.88 2.08 20.80
C ASN A 74 -8.52 1.65 21.37
N ASP A 75 -7.43 2.35 21.06
CA ASP A 75 -6.08 2.08 21.61
C ASP A 75 -5.56 0.64 21.39
N ASP A 76 -6.20 -0.13 20.51
CA ASP A 76 -5.82 -1.50 20.23
C ASP A 76 -4.74 -1.53 19.14
N GLU A 77 -3.58 -2.10 19.48
CA GLU A 77 -2.49 -2.31 18.53
C GLU A 77 -3.01 -3.12 17.32
N THR A 78 -2.95 -2.50 16.13
CA THR A 78 -3.53 -3.05 14.89
C THR A 78 -2.42 -3.36 13.90
N MET A 79 -2.44 -4.57 13.34
CA MET A 79 -1.57 -4.98 12.26
C MET A 79 -2.32 -4.88 10.94
N LEU A 80 -1.78 -4.11 10.00
CA LEU A 80 -2.26 -4.01 8.62
C LEU A 80 -1.46 -4.97 7.75
N PHE A 81 -2.14 -5.86 7.05
CA PHE A 81 -1.56 -6.76 6.05
C PHE A 81 -1.84 -6.21 4.66
N ALA A 82 -0.79 -5.82 3.95
CA ALA A 82 -0.82 -5.17 2.64
C ALA A 82 -0.17 -6.08 1.59
N ASN A 83 -0.78 -7.24 1.33
CA ASN A 83 -0.26 -8.19 0.36
C ASN A 83 -0.56 -7.76 -1.08
N CYS A 84 0.39 -7.98 -1.99
CA CYS A 84 0.25 -7.68 -3.39
C CYS A 84 0.47 -8.95 -4.23
N SER A 85 -0.37 -9.15 -5.25
CA SER A 85 -0.16 -10.17 -6.28
C SER A 85 0.18 -9.48 -7.60
N PRO A 86 1.31 -9.82 -8.23
CA PRO A 86 1.71 -9.21 -9.49
C PRO A 86 0.76 -9.62 -10.63
N PRO A 87 0.81 -8.90 -11.77
CA PRO A 87 0.08 -9.26 -12.98
C PRO A 87 0.37 -10.68 -13.47
N THR A 88 -0.67 -11.40 -13.88
CA THR A 88 -0.60 -12.73 -14.51
C THR A 88 -1.50 -12.78 -15.76
N SER A 89 -1.46 -13.89 -16.51
CA SER A 89 -2.33 -14.08 -17.68
C SER A 89 -3.82 -14.13 -17.33
N SER A 90 -4.19 -14.63 -16.14
CA SER A 90 -5.57 -14.65 -15.64
C SER A 90 -5.97 -13.38 -14.89
N ASN A 91 -4.99 -12.62 -14.41
CA ASN A 91 -5.20 -11.35 -13.72
C ASN A 91 -4.23 -10.28 -14.27
N PRO A 92 -4.57 -9.62 -15.39
CA PRO A 92 -3.64 -8.76 -16.11
C PRO A 92 -3.22 -7.50 -15.35
N PHE A 93 -3.93 -7.12 -14.27
CA PHE A 93 -3.61 -5.95 -13.44
C PHE A 93 -2.97 -6.31 -12.10
N GLY A 94 -2.93 -7.60 -11.77
CA GLY A 94 -2.65 -8.04 -10.41
C GLY A 94 -3.71 -7.58 -9.41
N SER A 95 -3.42 -7.72 -8.12
CA SER A 95 -4.35 -7.38 -7.04
C SER A 95 -3.62 -6.86 -5.80
N GLN A 96 -4.23 -5.88 -5.15
CA GLN A 96 -3.95 -5.51 -3.77
C GLN A 96 -4.89 -6.29 -2.86
N TYR A 97 -4.35 -6.84 -1.80
CA TYR A 97 -5.10 -7.42 -0.72
C TYR A 97 -4.83 -6.65 0.57
N ILE A 98 -5.91 -6.32 1.28
CA ILE A 98 -5.84 -5.61 2.56
C ILE A 98 -6.64 -6.41 3.58
N SER A 99 -5.97 -6.80 4.66
CA SER A 99 -6.61 -7.33 5.87
C SER A 99 -6.00 -6.64 7.10
N THR A 100 -6.68 -6.76 8.23
CA THR A 100 -6.20 -6.22 9.50
C THR A 100 -6.37 -7.28 10.59
N SER A 101 -5.45 -7.31 11.55
CA SER A 101 -5.63 -8.05 12.80
C SER A 101 -5.48 -7.11 13.97
N ILE A 102 -6.21 -7.36 15.05
CA ILE A 102 -6.13 -6.59 16.29
C ILE A 102 -5.47 -7.44 17.36
N LYS A 103 -4.49 -6.88 18.08
CA LYS A 103 -3.87 -7.59 19.19
C LYS A 103 -4.88 -7.78 20.33
N PRO A 104 -5.10 -9.01 20.83
CA PRO A 104 -6.01 -9.23 21.93
C PRO A 104 -5.56 -8.50 23.21
N THR A 105 -6.48 -7.81 23.88
CA THR A 105 -6.20 -7.04 25.11
C THR A 105 -5.68 -7.90 26.28
N PHE A 106 -5.96 -9.21 26.29
CA PHE A 106 -5.60 -10.13 27.37
C PHE A 106 -4.41 -11.03 27.02
N GLY A 107 -3.22 -10.45 26.89
CA GLY A 107 -1.95 -11.19 26.82
C GLY A 107 -1.83 -12.20 25.67
N GLY A 108 -2.67 -12.06 24.64
CA GLY A 108 -2.70 -12.96 23.50
C GLY A 108 -1.61 -12.64 22.49
N GLU A 109 -1.11 -13.68 21.82
CA GLU A 109 -0.34 -13.52 20.59
C GLU A 109 -1.24 -12.99 19.48
N TRP A 110 -0.63 -12.43 18.43
CA TRP A 110 -1.36 -12.05 17.23
C TRP A 110 -2.13 -13.25 16.70
N GLU A 111 -3.38 -13.01 16.31
CA GLU A 111 -4.17 -14.06 15.70
C GLU A 111 -3.49 -14.56 14.41
N PRO A 112 -3.44 -15.89 14.19
CA PRO A 112 -2.82 -16.45 13.00
C PRO A 112 -3.51 -15.93 11.74
N ALA A 113 -2.78 -15.88 10.62
CA ALA A 113 -3.28 -15.32 9.36
C ALA A 113 -4.60 -15.95 8.88
N GLU A 114 -4.88 -17.17 9.32
CA GLU A 114 -6.07 -17.97 9.00
C GLU A 114 -7.34 -17.51 9.74
N SER A 115 -7.23 -16.77 10.85
CA SER A 115 -8.38 -16.23 11.59
C SER A 115 -8.62 -14.74 11.37
N GLN A 116 -7.83 -14.11 10.50
CA GLN A 116 -8.03 -12.72 10.07
C GLN A 116 -9.41 -12.54 9.43
N GLY A 117 -10.02 -11.36 9.64
CA GLY A 117 -11.21 -10.93 8.92
C GLY A 117 -11.11 -11.09 7.38
N VAL A 118 -12.26 -11.03 6.70
CA VAL A 118 -12.36 -11.18 5.24
C VAL A 118 -11.42 -10.20 4.52
N GLN A 119 -10.45 -10.76 3.82
CA GLN A 119 -9.48 -10.00 3.03
C GLN A 119 -10.19 -9.19 1.94
N SER A 120 -9.97 -7.89 1.92
CA SER A 120 -10.49 -6.99 0.89
C SER A 120 -9.55 -6.98 -0.31
N THR A 121 -10.10 -7.25 -1.50
CA THR A 121 -9.32 -7.26 -2.76
C THR A 121 -9.61 -6.00 -3.57
N PHE A 122 -8.56 -5.34 -4.06
CA PHE A 122 -8.64 -4.14 -4.89
C PHE A 122 -7.73 -4.27 -6.11
N HIS A 123 -8.22 -3.87 -7.28
CA HIS A 123 -7.41 -3.91 -8.51
C HIS A 123 -6.76 -2.56 -8.84
N ASN A 124 -7.38 -1.46 -8.42
CA ASN A 124 -6.98 -0.09 -8.74
C ASN A 124 -6.25 0.63 -7.59
N LYS A 125 -6.00 -0.05 -6.46
CA LYS A 125 -5.25 0.52 -5.33
C LYS A 125 -3.80 0.08 -5.34
N TYR A 126 -2.89 1.04 -5.16
CA TYR A 126 -1.44 0.85 -5.17
C TYR A 126 -0.87 1.25 -3.82
N LEU A 127 -0.76 0.26 -2.92
CA LEU A 127 -0.40 0.47 -1.52
C LEU A 127 1.07 0.13 -1.30
N PHE A 128 1.86 1.12 -0.91
CA PHE A 128 3.27 1.00 -0.58
C PHE A 128 3.46 1.08 0.92
N THR A 129 3.99 0.02 1.53
CA THR A 129 4.20 -0.09 2.97
C THR A 129 5.61 -0.54 3.29
N SER A 130 6.12 -0.19 4.47
CA SER A 130 7.48 -0.54 4.90
C SER A 130 7.75 -2.03 4.92
N HIS A 131 6.70 -2.82 5.17
CA HIS A 131 6.69 -4.27 5.11
C HIS A 131 5.32 -4.77 4.62
N GLN A 132 5.21 -6.05 4.29
CA GLN A 132 3.92 -6.68 3.96
C GLN A 132 2.92 -6.62 5.13
N ASN A 133 3.43 -6.58 6.36
CA ASN A 133 2.68 -6.38 7.58
C ASN A 133 3.27 -5.23 8.38
N ILE A 134 2.45 -4.23 8.68
CA ILE A 134 2.85 -3.08 9.49
C ILE A 134 1.96 -2.99 10.73
N THR A 135 2.56 -2.70 11.87
CA THR A 135 1.83 -2.59 13.14
C THR A 135 1.76 -1.12 13.55
N GLY A 136 0.55 -0.61 13.71
CA GLY A 136 0.28 0.74 14.23
C GLY A 136 -0.31 0.65 15.63
N LYS A 137 0.10 1.56 16.50
CA LYS A 137 -0.44 1.62 17.87
C LYS A 137 -1.63 2.57 17.96
N GLU A 138 -1.44 3.80 17.50
CA GLU A 138 -2.43 4.88 17.61
C GLU A 138 -2.92 5.30 16.22
N GLU A 139 -2.02 5.35 15.24
CA GLU A 139 -2.35 5.80 13.89
C GLU A 139 -1.45 5.19 12.82
N PHE A 140 -1.94 5.21 11.59
CA PHE A 140 -1.13 5.05 10.39
C PHE A 140 -1.05 6.37 9.64
N TYR A 141 0.14 6.71 9.17
CA TYR A 141 0.36 7.86 8.31
C TYR A 141 0.11 7.44 6.87
N VAL A 142 -0.67 8.23 6.15
CA VAL A 142 -0.98 8.00 4.75
C VAL A 142 -0.55 9.20 3.94
N PHE A 143 0.24 8.92 2.92
CA PHE A 143 0.61 9.88 1.91
C PHE A 143 0.15 9.40 0.55
N SER A 144 -0.69 10.19 -0.12
CA SER A 144 -1.19 9.89 -1.46
C SER A 144 -0.59 10.87 -2.47
N LYS A 145 -0.05 10.37 -3.58
CA LYS A 145 0.43 11.20 -4.70
C LYS A 145 -0.05 10.67 -6.04
N PRO A 146 -0.49 11.53 -6.97
CA PRO A 146 -0.78 11.10 -8.33
C PRO A 146 0.52 10.70 -9.03
N PHE A 147 0.44 9.66 -9.88
CA PHE A 147 1.54 9.22 -10.72
C PHE A 147 1.16 9.31 -12.19
N ASN A 148 1.83 10.23 -12.89
CA ASN A 148 1.63 10.55 -14.29
C ASN A 148 2.80 10.05 -15.13
N LEU A 149 2.54 9.15 -16.08
CA LEU A 149 3.55 8.66 -17.00
C LEU A 149 2.89 8.05 -18.26
N PRO A 150 2.79 8.78 -19.38
CA PRO A 150 2.74 10.24 -19.47
C PRO A 150 1.41 10.83 -18.96
N PHE A 151 0.34 10.06 -19.02
CA PHE A 151 -0.97 10.38 -18.44
C PHE A 151 -1.07 9.84 -17.02
N LYS A 152 -2.12 10.25 -16.28
CA LYS A 152 -2.41 9.72 -14.95
C LYS A 152 -2.64 8.22 -15.02
N ILE A 153 -1.76 7.45 -14.39
CA ILE A 153 -1.89 5.99 -14.28
C ILE A 153 -2.70 5.65 -13.03
N ALA A 154 -2.29 6.20 -11.89
CA ALA A 154 -2.92 5.92 -10.61
C ALA A 154 -2.51 6.96 -9.57
N ASP A 155 -3.21 6.94 -8.43
CA ASP A 155 -2.76 7.57 -7.21
C ASP A 155 -2.02 6.52 -6.36
N LEU A 156 -0.81 6.85 -5.93
CA LEU A 156 0.04 5.98 -5.11
C LEU A 156 -0.24 6.29 -3.65
N THR A 157 -0.63 5.25 -2.91
CA THR A 157 -0.92 5.35 -1.47
C THR A 157 0.25 4.78 -0.71
N ILE A 158 0.96 5.61 0.03
CA ILE A 158 2.13 5.25 0.84
C ILE A 158 1.70 5.27 2.29
N VAL A 159 1.89 4.15 3.00
CA VAL A 159 1.42 3.99 4.38
C VAL A 159 2.54 3.46 5.25
N TRP A 160 2.73 4.09 6.41
CA TRP A 160 3.70 3.66 7.41
C TRP A 160 3.16 3.89 8.83
N SER A 161 3.80 3.23 9.79
CA SER A 161 3.33 3.20 11.17
C SER A 161 3.75 4.43 11.97
N ASP A 162 2.98 4.77 12.99
CA ASP A 162 3.36 5.71 14.06
C ASP A 162 4.59 5.27 14.87
N GLN A 163 4.89 3.97 14.86
CA GLN A 163 6.11 3.42 15.45
C GLN A 163 7.35 3.71 14.60
N GLU A 164 7.18 4.03 13.32
CA GLU A 164 8.28 4.30 12.39
C GLU A 164 8.53 5.81 12.29
N LYS A 165 9.65 6.26 12.86
CA LYS A 165 10.08 7.66 12.79
C LYS A 165 11.17 7.82 11.75
N TYR A 166 11.02 8.76 10.84
CA TYR A 166 11.98 9.02 9.77
C TYR A 166 12.70 10.35 10.02
N CYS A 167 14.02 10.35 9.83
CA CYS A 167 14.86 11.56 9.91
C CYS A 167 15.52 11.80 8.55
N PHE A 168 15.16 12.90 7.90
CA PHE A 168 15.66 13.27 6.59
C PHE A 168 16.85 14.24 6.69
N ASP A 169 17.98 13.83 6.13
CA ASP A 169 19.13 14.69 5.85
C ASP A 169 19.04 15.19 4.41
N LEU A 170 18.62 16.45 4.27
CA LEU A 170 18.35 17.09 2.96
C LEU A 170 19.59 17.72 2.32
N ALA A 171 20.79 17.42 2.84
CA ALA A 171 22.03 17.71 2.15
C ALA A 171 22.05 16.98 0.80
N GLY A 172 22.15 17.73 -0.30
CA GLY A 172 22.13 17.19 -1.66
C GLY A 172 20.73 16.88 -2.25
N ALA A 173 19.64 17.07 -1.48
CA ALA A 173 18.29 16.96 -2.02
C ALA A 173 17.98 18.12 -2.99
N VAL A 174 17.20 17.85 -4.04
CA VAL A 174 16.70 18.89 -4.94
C VAL A 174 15.69 19.80 -4.22
N PRO A 175 15.58 21.10 -4.60
CA PRO A 175 14.74 22.07 -3.89
C PRO A 175 13.28 21.63 -3.72
N GLU A 176 12.70 20.99 -4.74
CA GLU A 176 11.31 20.54 -4.74
C GLU A 176 11.03 19.54 -3.62
N ILE A 177 11.92 18.56 -3.43
CA ILE A 177 11.81 17.57 -2.33
C ILE A 177 11.92 18.27 -0.97
N ARG A 178 12.80 19.28 -0.87
CA ARG A 178 13.02 19.99 0.39
C ARG A 178 11.81 20.80 0.80
N GLU A 179 11.22 21.54 -0.14
CA GLU A 179 10.02 22.33 0.17
C GLU A 179 8.83 21.42 0.44
N GLU A 180 8.64 20.36 -0.34
CA GLU A 180 7.60 19.37 -0.09
C GLU A 180 7.74 18.75 1.31
N LEU A 181 8.93 18.25 1.68
CA LEU A 181 9.16 17.65 3.00
C LEU A 181 8.91 18.62 4.17
N LYS A 182 9.14 19.92 4.00
CA LYS A 182 8.85 20.93 5.04
C LYS A 182 7.36 21.22 5.17
N GLU A 183 6.63 21.15 4.07
CA GLU A 183 5.17 21.30 4.06
C GLU A 183 4.49 20.09 4.72
N LEU A 184 5.21 18.98 4.85
CA LEU A 184 4.74 17.77 5.52
C LEU A 184 4.76 18.00 7.02
N ASN A 185 3.69 18.60 7.54
CA ASN A 185 3.49 18.84 8.96
C ASN A 185 3.12 17.54 9.72
N MET A 186 3.95 16.51 9.60
CA MET A 186 3.76 15.20 10.24
C MET A 186 4.66 15.04 11.46
N THR A 187 4.14 14.41 12.50
CA THR A 187 4.78 14.24 13.81
C THR A 187 5.87 13.17 13.83
N ASN A 188 5.93 12.28 12.84
CA ASN A 188 6.93 11.21 12.75
C ASN A 188 7.95 11.38 11.61
N ILE A 189 7.94 12.53 10.93
CA ILE A 189 8.96 12.92 9.95
C ILE A 189 9.72 14.12 10.48
N PHE A 190 11.04 13.96 10.59
CA PHE A 190 11.96 14.96 11.13
C PHE A 190 12.94 15.38 10.04
N ILE A 191 13.30 16.66 10.01
CA ILE A 191 14.28 17.20 9.05
C ILE A 191 15.50 17.67 9.83
N LYS A 192 16.64 17.04 9.55
CA LYS A 192 17.90 17.39 10.19
C LYS A 192 18.27 18.84 9.88
N GLY A 193 18.54 19.62 10.92
CA GLY A 193 18.82 21.05 10.84
C GLY A 193 17.59 21.95 11.03
N VAL A 194 16.36 21.40 10.92
CA VAL A 194 15.12 22.09 11.31
C VAL A 194 14.63 21.57 12.66
N SER A 195 14.65 20.25 12.88
CA SER A 195 14.28 19.60 14.14
C SER A 195 15.35 18.61 14.59
N VAL A 196 15.30 18.26 15.88
CA VAL A 196 16.17 17.23 16.47
C VAL A 196 15.60 15.87 16.09
N CYS A 197 16.40 15.04 15.42
CA CYS A 197 16.00 13.69 15.08
C CYS A 197 15.98 12.80 16.32
N PRO A 198 14.84 12.14 16.64
CA PRO A 198 14.75 11.25 17.79
C PRO A 198 15.71 10.07 17.69
N GLU A 199 16.14 9.56 18.84
CA GLU A 199 16.93 8.34 18.89
C GLU A 199 16.12 7.15 18.34
N GLY A 200 16.78 6.28 17.56
CA GLY A 200 16.12 5.16 16.88
C GLY A 200 15.36 5.53 15.59
N SER A 201 15.40 6.79 15.14
CA SER A 201 14.79 7.16 13.85
C SER A 201 15.53 6.52 12.66
N ILE A 202 14.78 6.17 11.62
CA ILE A 202 15.28 5.69 10.34
C ILE A 202 15.83 6.89 9.55
N ASN A 203 17.15 6.93 9.38
CA ASN A 203 17.81 8.03 8.69
C ASN A 203 17.76 7.85 7.17
N VAL A 204 17.27 8.87 6.47
CA VAL A 204 17.21 8.99 5.01
C VAL A 204 18.13 10.12 4.58
N CYS A 205 19.05 9.87 3.64
CA CYS A 205 20.00 10.88 3.18
C CYS A 205 20.12 10.90 1.66
N PHE A 206 20.23 12.12 1.11
CA PHE A 206 20.48 12.38 -0.31
C PHE A 206 21.97 12.53 -0.63
N GLN A 207 22.78 12.68 0.41
CA GLN A 207 24.24 12.71 0.34
C GLN A 207 24.84 12.09 1.60
N GLY A 208 25.97 11.39 1.45
CA GLY A 208 26.70 10.79 2.56
C GLY A 208 26.31 9.33 2.84
N SER A 209 26.54 8.87 4.07
CA SER A 209 26.32 7.48 4.50
C SER A 209 25.25 7.43 5.59
N CYS A 210 24.18 6.70 5.31
CA CYS A 210 23.08 6.42 6.23
C CYS A 210 22.37 5.12 5.80
N PRO A 211 21.43 4.58 6.60
CA PRO A 211 20.71 3.35 6.27
C PRO A 211 19.92 3.43 4.96
N ILE A 212 19.19 4.52 4.70
CA ILE A 212 18.42 4.71 3.46
C ILE A 212 19.08 5.80 2.60
N ARG A 213 19.75 5.41 1.51
CA ARG A 213 20.47 6.33 0.62
C ARG A 213 19.69 6.57 -0.66
N VAL A 214 19.45 7.83 -0.98
CA VAL A 214 18.77 8.23 -2.21
C VAL A 214 19.80 8.71 -3.22
N HIS A 215 19.87 8.03 -4.36
CA HIS A 215 20.69 8.44 -5.50
C HIS A 215 19.77 8.83 -6.66
N SER A 216 19.71 10.12 -6.94
CA SER A 216 18.84 10.68 -7.97
C SER A 216 19.65 11.13 -9.19
N THR A 217 19.16 10.81 -10.37
CA THR A 217 19.59 11.37 -11.66
C THR A 217 18.36 11.91 -12.39
N PRO A 218 18.49 12.85 -13.33
CA PRO A 218 17.32 13.38 -14.04
C PRO A 218 16.46 12.24 -14.64
N GLY A 219 15.17 12.19 -14.30
CA GLY A 219 14.20 11.21 -14.80
C GLY A 219 14.17 9.86 -14.07
N LYS A 220 15.18 9.51 -13.26
CA LYS A 220 15.26 8.21 -12.56
C LYS A 220 16.23 8.18 -11.38
N GLY A 221 16.05 7.24 -10.47
CA GLY A 221 17.01 7.04 -9.39
C GLY A 221 16.92 5.69 -8.72
N VAL A 222 17.67 5.55 -7.64
CA VAL A 222 17.68 4.36 -6.79
C VAL A 222 17.67 4.76 -5.32
N VAL A 223 16.88 4.05 -4.53
CA VAL A 223 16.90 4.10 -3.08
C VAL A 223 17.57 2.82 -2.58
N GLU A 224 18.76 2.95 -1.99
CA GLU A 224 19.48 1.83 -1.37
C GLU A 224 19.10 1.71 0.10
N LYS A 225 18.72 0.50 0.51
CA LYS A 225 18.31 0.14 1.87
C LYS A 225 19.09 -1.08 2.36
N PRO A 226 19.08 -1.38 3.66
CA PRO A 226 19.65 -2.62 4.17
C PRO A 226 18.97 -3.87 3.58
N SER A 227 17.67 -3.78 3.26
CA SER A 227 16.88 -4.88 2.71
C SER A 227 17.00 -5.04 1.18
N GLY A 228 17.61 -4.09 0.47
CA GLY A 228 17.75 -4.14 -0.98
C GLY A 228 17.72 -2.76 -1.64
N LYS A 229 17.43 -2.73 -2.95
CA LYS A 229 17.41 -1.50 -3.74
C LYS A 229 16.05 -1.34 -4.43
N ASN A 230 15.52 -0.13 -4.40
CA ASN A 230 14.30 0.25 -5.11
C ASN A 230 14.65 1.24 -6.21
N TYR A 231 14.48 0.83 -7.46
CA TYR A 231 14.66 1.70 -8.62
C TYR A 231 13.37 2.44 -8.93
N TYR A 232 13.46 3.75 -9.13
CA TYR A 232 12.29 4.58 -9.40
C TYR A 232 12.51 5.44 -10.64
N ILE A 233 11.39 5.85 -11.24
CA ILE A 233 11.33 6.82 -12.34
C ILE A 233 10.57 8.04 -11.87
N GLU A 234 10.97 9.20 -12.37
CA GLU A 234 10.24 10.44 -12.11
C GLU A 234 8.95 10.44 -12.95
N ALA A 235 7.85 10.88 -12.35
CA ALA A 235 6.62 11.17 -13.08
C ALA A 235 6.81 12.37 -14.00
N ILE A 236 5.92 12.52 -14.98
CA ILE A 236 5.82 13.71 -15.83
C ILE A 236 4.77 14.65 -15.23
N GLY A 237 5.13 15.93 -15.07
CA GLY A 237 4.26 16.95 -14.48
C GLY A 237 4.76 17.45 -13.13
N ASP A 238 3.84 17.88 -12.27
CA ASP A 238 4.16 18.56 -11.01
C ASP A 238 4.60 17.56 -9.91
N ASP A 239 3.98 16.38 -9.82
CA ASP A 239 4.26 15.36 -8.81
C ASP A 239 5.37 14.37 -9.19
N LYS A 240 6.54 14.89 -9.61
CA LYS A 240 7.66 14.10 -10.15
C LYS A 240 8.15 12.98 -9.23
N PHE A 241 8.08 13.17 -7.92
CA PHE A 241 8.74 12.30 -6.94
C PHE A 241 7.82 11.24 -6.30
N ALA A 242 6.65 10.95 -6.87
CA ALA A 242 5.72 9.96 -6.30
C ALA A 242 6.34 8.58 -6.07
N LEU A 243 7.03 8.02 -7.08
CA LEU A 243 7.71 6.74 -6.91
C LEU A 243 8.98 6.83 -6.04
N LEU A 244 9.58 8.02 -5.89
CA LEU A 244 10.69 8.19 -4.94
C LEU A 244 10.21 8.00 -3.50
N TYR A 245 9.11 8.64 -3.10
CA TYR A 245 8.56 8.45 -1.76
C TYR A 245 8.11 7.01 -1.55
N ALA A 246 7.43 6.41 -2.52
CA ALA A 246 7.10 4.99 -2.50
C ALA A 246 8.36 4.13 -2.29
N ALA A 247 9.44 4.42 -3.02
CA ALA A 247 10.71 3.72 -2.89
C ALA A 247 11.38 3.94 -1.52
N ILE A 248 11.25 5.11 -0.88
CA ILE A 248 11.78 5.41 0.46
C ILE A 248 11.01 4.66 1.55
N PHE A 249 9.68 4.63 1.47
CA PHE A 249 8.83 4.12 2.55
C PHE A 249 8.48 2.64 2.42
N SER A 250 8.72 1.97 1.29
CA SER A 250 8.38 0.54 1.12
C SER A 250 9.54 -0.42 1.01
N ASP A 251 9.40 -1.64 1.51
CA ASP A 251 10.41 -2.68 1.27
C ASP A 251 10.47 -3.05 -0.22
N PRO A 252 11.60 -3.62 -0.68
CA PRO A 252 11.74 -3.99 -2.09
C PRO A 252 10.71 -4.96 -2.62
N ALA A 253 10.20 -5.90 -1.82
CA ALA A 253 9.22 -6.86 -2.31
C ALA A 253 7.86 -6.20 -2.54
N VAL A 254 7.37 -5.39 -1.61
CA VAL A 254 6.14 -4.61 -1.78
C VAL A 254 6.30 -3.61 -2.93
N TYR A 255 7.40 -2.84 -2.93
CA TYR A 255 7.68 -1.86 -3.97
C TYR A 255 7.62 -2.47 -5.38
N ASN A 256 8.39 -3.55 -5.61
CA ASN A 256 8.46 -4.19 -6.92
C ASN A 256 7.12 -4.76 -7.36
N CYS A 257 6.34 -5.34 -6.45
CA CYS A 257 5.01 -5.84 -6.77
C CYS A 257 4.07 -4.71 -7.22
N GLN A 258 4.06 -3.59 -6.49
CA GLN A 258 3.21 -2.44 -6.87
C GLN A 258 3.64 -1.82 -8.18
N VAL A 259 4.94 -1.69 -8.43
CA VAL A 259 5.45 -1.14 -9.69
C VAL A 259 5.05 -2.02 -10.88
N LYS A 260 5.11 -3.34 -10.75
CA LYS A 260 4.61 -4.26 -11.81
C LYS A 260 3.13 -4.06 -12.10
N ARG A 261 2.31 -3.95 -11.06
CA ARG A 261 0.87 -3.66 -11.21
C ARG A 261 0.63 -2.29 -11.87
N LEU A 262 1.44 -1.29 -11.51
CA LEU A 262 1.33 0.06 -12.05
C LEU A 262 1.67 0.08 -13.54
N MET A 263 2.74 -0.61 -13.94
CA MET A 263 3.14 -0.72 -15.34
C MET A 263 2.17 -1.57 -16.17
N ALA A 264 1.56 -2.59 -15.58
CA ALA A 264 0.46 -3.32 -16.24
C ALA A 264 -0.72 -2.40 -16.55
N HIS A 265 -1.13 -1.58 -15.58
CA HIS A 265 -2.18 -0.59 -15.79
C HIS A 265 -1.79 0.43 -16.86
N ALA A 266 -0.55 0.93 -16.84
CA ALA A 266 -0.03 1.84 -17.85
C ALA A 266 -0.08 1.23 -19.28
N SER A 267 0.29 -0.05 -19.43
CA SER A 267 0.20 -0.78 -20.71
C SER A 267 -1.23 -0.88 -21.23
N GLU A 268 -2.21 -1.12 -20.35
CA GLU A 268 -3.62 -1.21 -20.75
C GLU A 268 -4.20 0.17 -21.08
N LEU A 269 -3.87 1.20 -20.31
CA LEU A 269 -4.24 2.58 -20.64
C LEU A 269 -3.65 3.01 -22.00
N ALA A 270 -2.38 2.68 -22.27
CA ALA A 270 -1.77 2.93 -23.57
C ALA A 270 -2.52 2.21 -24.71
N THR A 271 -3.07 1.01 -24.46
CA THR A 271 -3.91 0.29 -25.43
C THR A 271 -5.21 1.03 -25.71
N ILE A 272 -5.89 1.51 -24.66
CA ILE A 272 -7.12 2.30 -24.78
C ILE A 272 -6.85 3.60 -25.56
N TYR A 273 -5.78 4.32 -25.22
CA TYR A 273 -5.41 5.56 -25.89
C TYR A 273 -4.95 5.36 -27.33
N THR A 274 -4.32 4.24 -27.64
CA THR A 274 -4.01 3.86 -29.04
C THR A 274 -5.30 3.72 -29.84
N GLY A 275 -6.28 2.98 -29.32
CA GLY A 275 -7.59 2.81 -29.97
C GLY A 275 -8.33 4.14 -30.14
N LYS A 276 -8.35 4.99 -29.10
CA LYS A 276 -8.94 6.34 -29.17
C LYS A 276 -8.27 7.21 -30.24
N SER A 277 -6.94 7.17 -30.31
CA SER A 277 -6.17 7.87 -31.33
C SER A 277 -6.54 7.40 -32.75
N GLU A 278 -6.66 6.08 -32.95
CA GLU A 278 -7.06 5.48 -34.23
C GLU A 278 -8.48 5.91 -34.64
N THR A 279 -9.44 5.90 -33.73
CA THR A 279 -10.82 6.37 -33.99
C THR A 279 -10.84 7.83 -34.41
N ILE A 280 -10.20 8.73 -33.66
CA ILE A 280 -10.18 10.17 -33.98
C ILE A 280 -9.48 10.43 -35.32
N SER A 281 -8.42 9.67 -35.62
CA SER A 281 -7.71 9.76 -36.89
C SER A 281 -8.58 9.40 -38.09
N SER A 282 -9.56 8.51 -37.88
CA SER A 282 -10.49 8.09 -38.93
C SER A 282 -11.64 9.09 -39.17
N GLU A 283 -12.01 9.86 -38.16
CA GLU A 283 -13.17 10.77 -38.20
C GLU A 283 -12.82 12.21 -38.65
N SER A 284 -11.55 12.62 -38.60
CA SER A 284 -11.12 13.98 -38.96
C SER A 284 -9.98 13.97 -39.99
N PRO A 285 -10.09 14.73 -41.10
CA PRO A 285 -8.99 14.90 -42.07
C PRO A 285 -7.78 15.66 -41.50
N THR A 286 -7.89 16.20 -40.28
CA THR A 286 -6.80 16.80 -39.49
C THR A 286 -6.44 15.96 -38.26
N GLY A 287 -6.85 14.68 -38.25
CA GLY A 287 -6.83 13.78 -37.11
C GLY A 287 -5.47 13.62 -36.41
N CYS A 288 -5.53 13.11 -35.17
CA CYS A 288 -4.37 12.83 -34.33
C CYS A 288 -3.31 12.06 -35.14
N SER A 289 -2.05 12.51 -35.09
CA SER A 289 -1.05 12.03 -36.04
C SER A 289 -0.69 10.55 -35.80
N ARG A 290 -0.47 9.76 -36.88
CA ARG A 290 0.19 8.42 -36.83
C ARG A 290 1.38 8.36 -35.86
N PRO A 291 2.25 9.39 -35.76
CA PRO A 291 3.29 9.47 -34.73
C PRO A 291 2.82 9.15 -33.30
N LEU A 292 1.66 9.65 -32.85
CA LEU A 292 1.17 9.39 -31.49
C LEU A 292 0.84 7.91 -31.28
N GLN A 293 0.25 7.26 -32.27
CA GLN A 293 -0.09 5.82 -32.21
C GLN A 293 1.18 4.99 -32.08
N ASP A 294 2.22 5.31 -32.86
CA ASP A 294 3.50 4.61 -32.79
C ASP A 294 4.18 4.83 -31.43
N LYS A 295 4.16 6.06 -30.90
CA LYS A 295 4.70 6.35 -29.56
C LYS A 295 3.95 5.63 -28.44
N LEU A 296 2.62 5.52 -28.52
CA LEU A 296 1.82 4.78 -27.54
C LEU A 296 2.11 3.28 -27.59
N ARG A 297 2.34 2.72 -28.78
CA ARG A 297 2.74 1.31 -28.95
C ARG A 297 4.13 1.06 -28.37
N ASP A 298 5.09 1.94 -28.64
CA ASP A 298 6.44 1.85 -28.05
C ASP A 298 6.40 1.95 -26.52
N TYR A 299 5.64 2.92 -25.98
CA TYR A 299 5.45 3.08 -24.54
C TYR A 299 4.83 1.84 -23.90
N LYS A 300 3.79 1.27 -24.52
CA LYS A 300 3.17 0.01 -24.10
C LYS A 300 4.16 -1.14 -24.04
N LEU A 301 5.05 -1.27 -25.03
CA LEU A 301 6.06 -2.32 -25.06
C LEU A 301 7.05 -2.17 -23.90
N SER A 302 7.55 -0.95 -23.65
CA SER A 302 8.43 -0.69 -22.50
C SER A 302 7.74 -0.97 -21.16
N ALA A 303 6.47 -0.57 -21.00
CA ALA A 303 5.71 -0.91 -19.79
C ALA A 303 5.60 -2.44 -19.58
N LYS A 304 5.45 -3.21 -20.66
CA LYS A 304 5.37 -4.69 -20.60
C LYS A 304 6.68 -5.36 -20.25
N GLU A 305 7.82 -4.82 -20.65
CA GLU A 305 9.12 -5.40 -20.28
C GLU A 305 9.40 -5.24 -18.78
N ILE A 306 8.99 -4.11 -18.17
CA ILE A 306 9.09 -3.93 -16.71
C ILE A 306 8.27 -4.99 -15.93
N ILE A 307 7.12 -5.42 -16.47
CA ILE A 307 6.28 -6.46 -15.84
C ILE A 307 7.01 -7.82 -15.78
N LYS A 308 7.80 -8.14 -16.82
CA LYS A 308 8.48 -9.44 -16.97
C LYS A 308 9.71 -9.60 -16.09
N ASP A 309 10.32 -8.51 -15.65
CA ASP A 309 11.56 -8.55 -14.86
C ASP A 309 11.31 -9.20 -13.48
N SER A 310 12.01 -10.29 -13.18
CA SER A 310 11.58 -11.25 -12.14
C SER A 310 11.91 -10.82 -10.72
N GLU A 311 12.99 -10.07 -10.47
CA GLU A 311 13.51 -9.92 -9.08
C GLU A 311 13.92 -8.50 -8.67
N ASN A 312 14.20 -7.62 -9.63
CA ASN A 312 14.37 -6.19 -9.41
C ASN A 312 14.35 -5.59 -10.80
N PRO A 313 13.42 -4.69 -11.13
CA PRO A 313 13.30 -4.15 -12.47
C PRO A 313 14.56 -3.34 -12.83
N LYS A 314 15.63 -4.03 -13.24
CA LYS A 314 16.78 -3.41 -13.91
C LYS A 314 16.32 -2.82 -15.23
N SER A 315 15.25 -3.38 -15.79
CA SER A 315 14.47 -2.76 -16.86
C SER A 315 14.05 -1.31 -16.56
N ILE A 316 13.78 -0.91 -15.30
CA ILE A 316 13.54 0.51 -14.98
C ILE A 316 14.80 1.37 -15.21
N GLN A 317 15.99 0.79 -15.04
CA GLN A 317 17.25 1.47 -15.32
C GLN A 317 17.60 1.47 -16.82
N ASP A 318 17.37 0.35 -17.49
CA ASP A 318 17.83 0.07 -18.85
C ASP A 318 16.84 0.55 -19.92
N GLU A 319 15.55 0.49 -19.64
CA GLU A 319 14.52 0.99 -20.53
C GLU A 319 14.14 2.42 -20.16
N ASN A 320 14.31 3.31 -21.13
CA ASN A 320 13.97 4.71 -20.96
C ASN A 320 12.45 4.93 -21.07
N ILE A 321 11.65 4.22 -20.26
CA ILE A 321 10.20 4.36 -20.19
C ILE A 321 9.80 5.82 -19.94
N HIS A 322 10.62 6.56 -19.17
CA HIS A 322 10.47 8.00 -18.97
C HIS A 322 10.59 8.77 -20.29
N SER A 323 11.62 8.52 -21.10
CA SER A 323 11.72 9.13 -22.45
C SER A 323 10.59 8.68 -23.37
N LYS A 324 10.13 7.42 -23.30
CA LYS A 324 8.98 6.97 -24.09
C LYS A 324 7.70 7.68 -23.69
N ALA A 325 7.49 7.91 -22.41
CA ALA A 325 6.40 8.73 -21.93
C ALA A 325 6.53 10.18 -22.42
N GLN A 326 7.72 10.80 -22.37
CA GLN A 326 7.94 12.13 -22.93
C GLN A 326 7.69 12.18 -24.45
N GLU A 327 8.09 11.16 -25.20
CA GLU A 327 7.81 11.05 -26.64
C GLU A 327 6.29 11.03 -26.91
N VAL A 328 5.51 10.32 -26.08
CA VAL A 328 4.05 10.30 -26.17
C VAL A 328 3.45 11.67 -25.84
N GLU A 329 3.91 12.34 -24.77
CA GLU A 329 3.44 13.68 -24.39
C GLU A 329 3.69 14.70 -25.51
N ASN A 330 4.91 14.70 -26.06
CA ASN A 330 5.29 15.58 -27.17
C ASN A 330 4.50 15.29 -28.46
N ALA A 331 4.07 14.04 -28.66
CA ALA A 331 3.26 13.63 -29.81
C ALA A 331 1.74 13.86 -29.60
N ASN A 332 1.31 14.33 -28.43
CA ASN A 332 -0.10 14.56 -28.07
C ASN A 332 -0.44 16.06 -28.05
N PRO A 333 -0.55 16.74 -29.21
CA PRO A 333 -0.73 18.18 -29.25
C PRO A 333 -2.10 18.61 -28.67
N PRO A 334 -2.24 19.84 -28.13
CA PRO A 334 -3.47 20.30 -27.47
C PRO A 334 -4.76 20.17 -28.29
N ARG A 335 -4.67 20.33 -29.62
CA ARG A 335 -5.82 20.19 -30.54
C ARG A 335 -6.32 18.75 -30.69
N CYS A 336 -5.52 17.79 -30.26
CA CYS A 336 -5.72 16.35 -30.42
C CYS A 336 -5.53 15.62 -29.09
N ARG A 337 -5.71 16.34 -27.97
CA ARG A 337 -5.41 15.83 -26.64
C ARG A 337 -6.35 14.66 -26.30
N ILE A 338 -5.80 13.45 -26.29
CA ILE A 338 -6.57 12.24 -26.02
C ILE A 338 -6.64 11.87 -24.53
N PHE A 339 -5.81 12.50 -23.69
CA PHE A 339 -5.74 12.34 -22.24
C PHE A 339 -5.36 13.65 -21.54
#